data_AF-A0A1Y4F7A9-F1
#
_entry.id   AF-A0A1Y4F7A9-F1
#
_cell.length_a   1.000
_cell.length_b   1.000
_cell.length_c   1.000
_cell.angle_alpha   90.00
_cell.angle_beta   90.00
_cell.angle_gamma   90.00
#
_symmetry.space_group_name_H-M   'P 1'
#
loop_
_entity.id
_entity.type
_entity.pdbx_description
1 polymer ?
#
loop_
_entity_poly.entity_id
_entity_poly.type
_entity_poly.pdbx_seq_one_letter_code
_entity_poly.pdbx_strand_id
1 'polypeptide(L)' 'MSIELSHDELLVLYDLLHRLEDVEEIFEDPSEQEVLWHIQTQLEKELVEPFQADYQAIIEEARRAVTEQY' A
#
# COMPACT_ATOMS: atom_id res chain seq x y z
N MET A 1 -13.69 9.49 -11.89
CA MET A 1 -12.56 10.32 -11.40
C MET A 1 -11.46 9.34 -11.04
N SER A 2 -10.24 9.57 -11.49
CA SER A 2 -9.08 8.70 -11.21
C SER A 2 -8.06 9.49 -10.41
N ILE A 3 -7.36 8.81 -9.50
CA ILE A 3 -6.17 9.32 -8.83
C ILE A 3 -5.01 8.56 -9.43
N GLU A 4 -4.04 9.28 -9.99
CA GLU A 4 -2.81 8.70 -10.50
C GLU A 4 -1.77 8.78 -9.40
N LEU A 5 -1.14 7.65 -9.08
CA LEU A 5 -0.08 7.53 -8.11
C LEU A 5 1.19 7.08 -8.82
N SER A 6 2.34 7.59 -8.38
CA SER A 6 3.64 7.08 -8.79
C SER A 6 3.85 5.64 -8.29
N HIS A 7 4.82 4.94 -8.87
CA HIS A 7 5.16 3.59 -8.43
C HIS A 7 5.56 3.53 -6.95
N ASP A 8 6.35 4.53 -6.51
CA ASP A 8 6.76 4.63 -5.10
C ASP A 8 5.57 4.93 -4.18
N GLU A 9 4.63 5.76 -4.61
CA GLU A 9 3.38 6.00 -3.87
C GLU A 9 2.52 4.74 -3.75
N LEU A 10 2.44 3.92 -4.82
CA LEU A 10 1.73 2.64 -4.78
C LEU A 10 2.37 1.67 -3.80
N LEU A 11 3.71 1.58 -3.78
CA LEU A 11 4.45 0.75 -2.83
C LEU A 11 4.21 1.18 -1.37
N VAL A 12 4.30 2.48 -1.10
CA VAL A 12 4.06 3.05 0.23
C VAL A 12 2.61 2.83 0.68
N LEU A 13 1.65 3.03 -0.23
CA LEU A 13 0.24 2.78 0.06
C LEU A 13 -0.02 1.29 0.35
N TYR A 14 0.52 0.39 -0.47
CA TYR A 14 0.37 -1.05 -0.26
C TYR A 14 0.89 -1.49 1.11
N ASP A 15 2.11 -1.08 1.47
CA ASP A 15 2.69 -1.39 2.78
C ASP A 15 1.85 -0.83 3.94
N LEU A 16 1.34 0.40 3.80
CA LEU A 16 0.45 0.99 4.79
C LEU A 16 -0.82 0.16 4.97
N LEU A 17 -1.51 -0.17 3.87
CA LEU A 17 -2.75 -0.94 3.92
C LEU A 17 -2.53 -2.35 4.49
N HIS A 18 -1.43 -3.00 4.12
CA HIS A 18 -1.06 -4.30 4.66
C HIS A 18 -0.84 -4.27 6.18
N ARG A 19 -0.16 -3.23 6.70
CA ARG A 19 0.01 -3.06 8.15
C ARG A 19 -1.29 -2.72 8.88
N LEU A 20 -2.24 -2.08 8.21
CA LEU A 20 -3.54 -1.72 8.80
C LEU A 20 -4.46 -2.94 8.95
N GLU A 21 -4.36 -3.92 8.06
CA GLU A 21 -5.15 -5.16 8.14
C GLU A 21 -4.88 -5.96 9.43
N ASP A 22 -3.66 -5.88 9.96
CA ASP A 22 -3.27 -6.54 11.21
C ASP A 22 -3.73 -5.80 12.48
N VAL A 23 -4.31 -4.60 12.36
CA VAL A 23 -4.75 -3.81 13.51
C VAL A 23 -6.21 -4.11 13.81
N GLU A 24 -6.45 -4.73 14.96
CA GLU A 24 -7.80 -4.97 15.46
C GLU A 24 -8.53 -3.62 15.72
N GLU A 25 -9.84 -3.60 15.46
CA GLU A 25 -10.74 -2.47 15.75
C GLU A 25 -10.50 -1.16 14.97
N ILE A 26 -9.79 -1.19 13.82
CA ILE A 26 -9.64 0.02 12.98
C ILE A 26 -10.86 0.34 12.13
N PHE A 27 -11.72 -0.66 11.88
CA PHE A 27 -12.87 -0.53 11.00
C PHE A 27 -14.13 -0.28 11.82
N GLU A 28 -14.83 0.81 11.53
CA GLU A 28 -16.13 1.14 12.13
C GLU A 28 -17.28 0.46 11.37
N ASP A 29 -17.12 0.26 10.07
CA ASP A 29 -18.13 -0.34 9.19
C ASP A 29 -17.54 -1.44 8.29
N PRO A 30 -18.28 -2.54 8.02
CA PRO A 30 -17.82 -3.61 7.13
C PRO A 30 -17.42 -3.12 5.73
N SER A 31 -18.02 -2.04 5.23
CA SER A 31 -17.67 -1.48 3.92
C SER A 31 -16.25 -0.92 3.87
N GLU A 32 -15.68 -0.47 4.99
CA GLU A 32 -14.31 0.03 5.06
C GLU A 32 -13.31 -1.10 4.82
N GLN A 33 -13.56 -2.25 5.44
CA GLN A 33 -12.77 -3.46 5.25
C GLN A 33 -12.87 -3.98 3.80
N GLU A 34 -14.08 -4.02 3.23
CA GLU A 34 -14.28 -4.44 1.84
C GLU A 34 -13.55 -3.53 0.85
N VAL A 35 -13.59 -2.21 1.07
CA VAL A 35 -12.87 -1.25 0.23
C VAL A 35 -11.36 -1.42 0.37
N LEU A 36 -10.85 -1.59 1.60
CA LEU A 36 -9.43 -1.80 1.86
C LEU A 36 -8.92 -3.07 1.15
N TRP A 37 -9.62 -4.19 1.31
CA TRP A 37 -9.31 -5.45 0.63
C TRP A 37 -9.38 -5.33 -0.89
N HIS A 38 -10.38 -4.61 -1.41
CA HIS A 38 -10.51 -4.38 -2.85
C HIS A 38 -9.34 -3.57 -3.43
N ILE A 39 -8.86 -2.56 -2.69
CA ILE A 39 -7.69 -1.76 -3.09
C ILE A 39 -6.42 -2.61 -3.00
N GLN A 40 -6.19 -3.33 -1.90
CA GLN A 40 -5.04 -4.23 -1.77
C GLN A 40 -4.97 -5.25 -2.91
N THR A 41 -6.09 -5.90 -3.24
CA THR A 41 -6.15 -6.89 -4.34
C THR A 41 -5.78 -6.28 -5.70
N GLN A 42 -6.06 -4.98 -5.91
CA GLN A 42 -5.64 -4.28 -7.13
C GLN A 42 -4.14 -3.99 -7.09
N LEU A 43 -3.62 -3.54 -5.95
CA LEU A 43 -2.20 -3.27 -5.77
C LEU A 43 -1.34 -4.54 -5.93
N GLU A 44 -1.78 -5.68 -5.40
CA GLU A 44 -1.07 -6.97 -5.55
C GLU A 44 -0.93 -7.45 -6.99
N LYS A 45 -1.83 -7.00 -7.89
CA LYS A 45 -1.76 -7.34 -9.31
C LYS A 45 -0.75 -6.50 -10.06
N GLU A 46 -0.53 -5.26 -9.60
CA GLU A 46 0.37 -4.30 -10.23
C GLU A 46 1.79 -4.37 -9.64
N LEU A 47 1.90 -4.66 -8.34
CA LEU A 47 3.16 -4.68 -7.60
C LEU A 47 3.77 -6.08 -7.55
N VAL A 48 5.02 -6.19 -7.97
CA VAL A 48 5.80 -7.45 -7.92
C VAL A 48 6.80 -7.46 -6.76
N GLU A 49 7.17 -6.27 -6.28
CA GLU A 49 8.15 -5.99 -5.24
C GLU A 49 7.78 -6.60 -3.88
N PRO A 50 6.50 -6.62 -3.44
CA PRO A 50 6.12 -7.29 -2.18
C PRO A 50 6.52 -8.76 -2.09
N PHE A 51 6.72 -9.42 -3.23
CA PHE A 51 7.14 -10.82 -3.31
C PHE A 51 8.66 -11.01 -3.42
N GLN A 52 9.43 -9.93 -3.39
CA GLN A 52 10.89 -9.95 -3.50
C GLN A 52 11.55 -10.07 -2.12
N ALA A 53 12.69 -10.76 -2.06
CA ALA A 53 13.40 -10.99 -0.80
C ALA A 53 13.96 -9.69 -0.19
N ASP A 54 14.22 -8.69 -1.03
CA ASP A 54 14.73 -7.36 -0.71
C ASP A 54 13.62 -6.31 -0.58
N TYR A 55 12.35 -6.73 -0.46
CA TYR A 55 11.21 -5.82 -0.34
C TYR A 55 11.38 -4.73 0.74
N GLN A 56 12.00 -5.06 1.87
CA GLN A 56 12.29 -4.08 2.93
C GLN A 56 13.21 -2.95 2.47
N ALA A 57 14.21 -3.22 1.64
CA ALA A 57 15.06 -2.16 1.10
C ALA A 57 14.32 -1.32 0.06
N ILE A 58 13.46 -1.96 -0.76
CA ILE A 58 12.65 -1.30 -1.78
C ILE A 58 11.66 -0.32 -1.15
N ILE A 59 10.93 -0.75 -0.10
CA ILE A 59 9.94 0.11 0.56
C ILE A 59 10.60 1.27 1.30
N GLU A 60 11.79 1.09 1.88
CA GLU A 60 12.53 2.18 2.50
C GLU A 60 12.91 3.27 1.50
N GLU A 61 13.35 2.88 0.30
CA GLU A 61 13.69 3.82 -0.76
C GLU A 61 12.44 4.52 -1.30
N ALA A 62 11.36 3.78 -1.54
CA ALA A 62 10.07 4.35 -1.96
C ALA A 62 9.56 5.39 -0.94
N ARG A 63 9.64 5.10 0.37
CA ARG A 63 9.26 6.05 1.43
C ARG A 63 10.09 7.33 1.40
N ARG A 64 11.39 7.24 1.12
CA ARG A 64 12.26 8.42 0.98
C ARG A 64 11.87 9.24 -0.25
N ALA A 65 11.72 8.59 -1.40
CA ALA A 65 11.32 9.24 -2.65
C ALA A 65 9.99 10.01 -2.50
N VAL A 66 8.97 9.37 -1.88
CA VAL A 66 7.69 10.00 -1.59
C VAL A 66 7.87 11.19 -0.62
N THR A 67 8.66 11.05 0.44
CA THR A 67 8.88 12.15 1.40
C THR A 67 9.60 13.34 0.78
N GLU A 68 10.50 13.12 -0.17
CA GLU A 68 11.18 14.20 -0.91
C GLU A 68 10.29 14.88 -1.95
N GLN A 69 9.22 14.21 -2.38
CA GLN A 69 8.27 14.71 -3.39
C GLN A 69 7.24 15.70 -2.81
N TYR A 70 7.01 15.70 -1.49
CA TYR A 70 6.03 16.54 -0.78
C TYR A 70 6.67 17.58 0.14
#